data_AF-A0A6A4HWH0-F1
#
_entry.id   AF-A0A6A4HWH0-F1
#
_cell.length_a   1.000
_cell.length_b   1.000
_cell.length_c   1.000
_cell.angle_alpha   90.00
_cell.angle_beta   90.00
_cell.angle_gamma   90.00
#
_symmetry.space_group_name_H-M   'P 1'
#
loop_
_entity.id
_entity.type
_entity.pdbx_description
1 polymer ?
#
loop_
_entity_poly.entity_id
_entity_poly.type
_entity_poly.pdbx_seq_one_letter_code
_entity_poly.pdbx_strand_id
1 'polypeptide(L)'
;LLMTLIFALVFPAVFCLGIAFVAGLFRIHLSPLSISIPAFKLDRRSRYLSVGETHVIFHIPCRKQPQWASLSINNVEYRSVDSQHFTISKVSVILRFFPVLLSENNILSQPALISVTLDNFCLRIASSQRTPLWLVALRRNLLNTILNEETRRLDNFGLKVLFSMLNARGKDESRITHISTQWHLHNHVSSQLYQFGQLTAQLRRTREDDTGTFSLIAEDCHWIR
;
A
#
# COMPACT_ATOMS: atom_id res chain seq x y z
N LEU A 1 12.48 16.22 5.92
CA LEU A 1 12.79 17.67 5.86
C LEU A 1 11.79 18.44 5.01
N LEU A 2 11.66 18.18 3.69
CA LEU A 2 10.60 18.82 2.87
C LEU A 2 9.18 18.38 3.29
N MET A 3 8.94 17.07 3.44
CA MET A 3 7.64 16.54 3.90
C MET A 3 7.27 17.02 5.31
N THR A 4 8.25 17.13 6.21
CA THR A 4 8.05 17.64 7.57
C THR A 4 7.73 19.14 7.58
N LEU A 5 8.31 19.93 6.68
CA LEU A 5 8.02 21.37 6.56
C LEU A 5 6.62 21.62 5.98
N ILE A 6 6.23 20.84 4.97
CA ILE A 6 4.88 20.87 4.39
C ILE A 6 3.85 20.44 5.45
N PHE A 7 4.11 19.37 6.20
CA PHE A 7 3.20 18.97 7.29
C PHE A 7 3.11 20.03 8.39
N ALA A 8 4.21 20.68 8.77
CA ALA A 8 4.22 21.66 9.85
C ALA A 8 3.51 22.98 9.51
N LEU A 9 3.51 23.40 8.23
CA LEU A 9 2.88 24.67 7.81
C LEU A 9 1.48 24.47 7.23
N VAL A 10 1.29 23.46 6.37
CA VAL A 10 0.04 23.27 5.64
C VAL A 10 -1.02 22.66 6.54
N PHE A 11 -0.65 21.71 7.42
CA PHE A 11 -1.62 21.05 8.29
C PHE A 11 -2.33 22.02 9.26
N PRO A 12 -1.63 22.88 10.05
CA PRO A 12 -2.32 23.80 10.95
C PRO A 12 -3.11 24.88 10.19
N ALA A 13 -2.61 25.36 9.05
CA ALA A 13 -3.35 26.34 8.24
C ALA A 13 -4.66 25.75 7.71
N VAL A 14 -4.61 24.53 7.16
CA VAL A 14 -5.78 23.79 6.66
C VAL A 14 -6.73 23.41 7.82
N PHE A 15 -6.19 23.04 8.97
CA PHE A 15 -6.97 22.70 10.17
C PHE A 15 -7.71 23.92 10.74
N CYS A 16 -7.03 25.07 10.85
CA CYS A 16 -7.64 26.33 11.29
C CYS A 16 -8.72 26.81 10.30
N LEU A 17 -8.48 26.67 8.99
CA LEU A 17 -9.48 26.99 7.97
C LEU A 17 -10.72 26.09 8.08
N GLY A 18 -10.50 24.80 8.36
CA GLY A 18 -11.57 23.82 8.61
C GLY A 18 -12.41 24.17 9.84
N ILE A 19 -11.77 24.55 10.95
CA ILE A 19 -12.48 24.97 12.18
C ILE A 19 -13.28 26.25 11.95
N ALA A 20 -12.69 27.27 11.30
CA ALA A 20 -13.38 28.52 11.00
C ALA A 20 -14.60 28.33 10.09
N PHE A 21 -14.53 27.36 9.18
CA PHE A 21 -15.63 26.99 8.29
C PHE A 21 -16.75 26.22 9.02
N VAL A 22 -16.39 25.26 9.89
CA VAL A 22 -17.36 24.51 10.72
C VAL A 22 -18.04 25.42 11.75
N ALA A 23 -17.34 26.44 12.27
CA ALA A 23 -17.89 27.41 13.21
C ALA A 23 -18.91 28.39 12.58
N GLY A 24 -19.21 28.27 11.28
CA GLY A 24 -20.24 29.06 10.61
C GLY A 24 -19.91 30.54 10.44
N LEU A 25 -18.65 30.93 10.69
CA LEU A 25 -18.17 32.32 10.56
C LEU A 25 -18.18 32.82 9.11
N PHE A 26 -18.30 31.91 8.14
CA PHE A 26 -18.31 32.22 6.72
C PHE A 26 -19.44 31.48 6.00
N ARG A 27 -20.54 32.17 5.67
CA ARG A 27 -21.51 31.72 4.65
C ARG A 27 -20.94 32.05 3.26
N ILE A 28 -19.91 31.32 2.85
CA ILE A 28 -19.39 31.44 1.49
C ILE A 28 -19.78 30.15 0.78
N HIS A 29 -20.59 30.28 -0.28
CA HIS A 29 -20.84 29.23 -1.26
C HIS A 29 -19.54 29.00 -2.05
N LEU A 30 -18.57 28.35 -1.42
CA LEU A 30 -17.33 27.93 -2.09
C LEU A 30 -17.63 26.59 -2.76
N SER A 31 -17.63 26.60 -4.10
CA SER A 31 -17.31 25.42 -4.89
C SER A 31 -16.09 24.70 -4.28
N PRO A 32 -16.00 23.37 -4.36
CA PRO A 32 -14.91 22.63 -3.74
C PRO A 32 -13.57 23.23 -4.15
N LEU A 33 -12.77 23.64 -3.17
CA LEU A 33 -11.46 24.22 -3.44
C LEU A 33 -10.57 23.08 -3.93
N SER A 34 -10.25 23.10 -5.23
CA SER A 34 -9.37 22.13 -5.87
C SER A 34 -8.02 22.78 -6.17
N ILE A 35 -6.96 22.22 -5.62
CA ILE A 35 -5.58 22.62 -5.90
C ILE A 35 -4.93 21.50 -6.71
N SER A 36 -4.57 21.81 -7.95
CA SER A 36 -3.77 20.94 -8.81
C SER A 36 -2.33 21.45 -8.85
N ILE A 37 -1.40 20.63 -8.38
CA ILE A 37 0.04 20.89 -8.51
C ILE A 37 0.53 20.12 -9.74
N PRO A 38 1.15 20.78 -10.72
CA PRO A 38 1.64 20.13 -11.92
C PRO A 38 2.77 19.14 -11.58
N ALA A 39 2.98 18.20 -12.50
CA ALA A 39 4.04 17.21 -12.37
C ALA A 39 5.41 17.87 -12.15
N PHE A 40 6.19 17.31 -11.22
CA PHE A 40 7.55 17.78 -10.96
C PHE A 40 8.52 16.61 -10.93
N LYS A 41 9.74 16.89 -11.39
CA LYS A 41 10.85 15.94 -11.39
C LYS A 41 11.98 16.54 -10.57
N LEU A 42 12.47 15.77 -9.62
CA LEU A 42 13.61 16.09 -8.80
C LEU A 42 14.71 15.07 -9.09
N ASP A 43 15.74 15.51 -9.79
CA ASP A 43 16.94 14.73 -10.00
C ASP A 43 18.06 15.26 -9.08
N ARG A 44 18.56 14.38 -8.21
CA ARG A 44 19.76 14.63 -7.40
C ARG A 44 20.74 13.50 -7.68
N ARG A 45 22.04 13.78 -7.64
CA ARG A 45 23.17 12.88 -8.00
C ARG A 45 23.03 11.37 -7.68
N SER A 46 22.24 10.97 -6.68
CA SER A 46 21.99 9.57 -6.33
C SER A 46 20.50 9.15 -6.27
N ARG A 47 19.57 10.08 -6.49
CA ARG A 47 18.12 9.89 -6.32
C ARG A 47 17.32 10.67 -7.35
N TYR A 48 16.50 9.95 -8.09
CA TYR A 48 15.51 10.49 -8.99
C TYR A 48 14.13 10.31 -8.38
N LEU A 49 13.35 11.39 -8.31
CA LEU A 49 11.95 11.40 -7.89
C LEU A 49 11.13 12.10 -8.98
N SER A 50 10.21 11.38 -9.59
CA SER A 50 9.17 11.94 -10.47
C SER A 50 7.85 11.83 -9.76
N VAL A 51 7.16 12.96 -9.62
CA VAL A 51 5.78 13.00 -9.15
C VAL A 51 4.95 13.57 -10.27
N GLY A 52 3.93 12.83 -10.69
CA GLY A 52 2.96 13.32 -11.66
C GLY A 52 2.04 14.37 -11.06
N GLU A 53 0.83 14.42 -11.59
CA GLU A 53 -0.16 15.40 -11.16
C GLU A 53 -0.62 15.11 -9.74
N THR A 54 -0.62 16.15 -8.90
CA THR A 54 -1.13 16.07 -7.53
C THR A 54 -2.39 16.92 -7.41
N HIS A 55 -3.50 16.28 -7.04
CA HIS A 55 -4.78 16.90 -6.82
C HIS A 55 -5.13 16.90 -5.35
N VAL A 56 -5.47 18.06 -4.81
CA VAL A 56 -6.05 18.19 -3.47
C VAL A 56 -7.44 18.79 -3.65
N ILE A 57 -8.47 18.08 -3.18
CA ILE A 57 -9.85 18.55 -3.22
C ILE A 57 -10.36 18.63 -1.80
N PHE A 58 -10.79 19.82 -1.39
CA PHE A 58 -11.48 20.03 -0.13
C PHE A 58 -12.98 19.88 -0.33
N HIS A 59 -13.61 19.11 0.54
CA HIS A 59 -15.03 18.79 0.54
C HIS A 59 -15.67 19.36 1.80
N ILE A 60 -16.93 19.77 1.69
CA ILE A 60 -17.73 20.10 2.88
C ILE A 60 -18.28 18.78 3.42
N PRO A 61 -17.90 18.35 4.64
CA PRO A 61 -18.39 17.09 5.18
C PRO A 61 -19.91 17.17 5.34
N CYS A 62 -20.61 16.24 4.70
CA CYS A 62 -22.06 16.08 4.84
C CYS A 62 -22.39 14.62 5.18
N ARG A 63 -23.61 14.33 5.66
CA ARG A 63 -24.03 12.96 6.00
C ARG A 63 -23.83 11.95 4.85
N LYS A 64 -23.95 12.40 3.60
CA LYS A 64 -23.75 11.54 2.40
C LYS A 64 -22.28 11.36 2.01
N GLN A 65 -21.41 12.28 2.41
CA GLN A 65 -19.99 12.32 2.05
C GLN A 65 -19.19 12.88 3.23
N PRO A 66 -18.81 12.05 4.23
CA PRO A 66 -18.16 12.49 5.46
C PRO A 66 -16.65 12.77 5.30
N GLN A 67 -16.18 12.92 4.05
CA GLN A 67 -14.80 13.31 3.75
C GLN A 67 -14.71 14.84 3.71
N TRP A 68 -13.63 15.38 4.26
CA TRP A 68 -13.35 16.81 4.23
C TRP A 68 -12.20 17.15 3.29
N ALA A 69 -11.34 16.18 2.99
CA ALA A 69 -10.28 16.34 2.00
C ALA A 69 -9.94 15.01 1.32
N SER A 70 -9.62 15.10 0.04
CA SER A 70 -9.07 14.00 -0.75
C SER A 70 -7.81 14.48 -1.48
N LEU A 71 -6.70 13.79 -1.26
CA LEU A 71 -5.43 14.00 -1.95
C LEU A 71 -5.24 12.83 -2.92
N SER A 72 -4.99 13.12 -4.19
CA SER A 72 -4.66 12.14 -5.23
C SER A 72 -3.33 12.52 -5.86
N ILE A 73 -2.31 11.66 -5.75
CA ILE A 73 -1.01 11.85 -6.38
C ILE A 73 -0.86 10.79 -7.47
N ASN A 74 -0.70 11.21 -8.71
CA ASN A 74 -0.55 10.31 -9.85
C ASN A 74 0.94 10.12 -10.21
N ASN A 75 1.27 8.96 -10.76
CA ASN A 75 2.57 8.62 -11.36
C ASN A 75 3.76 9.00 -10.46
N VAL A 76 3.85 8.40 -9.29
CA VAL A 76 5.00 8.55 -8.39
C VAL A 76 6.04 7.51 -8.77
N GLU A 77 7.19 7.96 -9.26
CA GLU A 77 8.35 7.11 -9.49
C GLU A 77 9.52 7.62 -8.65
N TYR A 78 10.19 6.70 -7.99
CA TYR A 78 11.45 6.99 -7.32
C TYR A 78 12.47 5.94 -7.68
N ARG A 79 13.65 6.41 -8.05
CA ARG A 79 14.78 5.57 -8.40
C ARG A 79 15.98 6.02 -7.59
N SER A 80 16.52 5.10 -6.81
CA SER A 80 17.82 5.25 -6.16
C SER A 80 18.87 4.59 -7.02
N VAL A 81 20.04 5.22 -7.13
CA VAL A 81 21.22 4.62 -7.78
C VAL A 81 21.60 3.30 -7.09
N ASP A 82 21.31 3.18 -5.79
CA ASP A 82 21.74 2.07 -4.95
C ASP A 82 20.85 0.83 -4.99
N SER A 83 20.08 0.61 -6.06
CA SER A 83 19.28 -0.60 -6.39
C SER A 83 17.80 -0.65 -5.99
N GLN A 84 17.22 0.48 -5.59
CA GLN A 84 15.81 0.55 -5.23
C GLN A 84 15.05 1.37 -6.26
N HIS A 85 14.01 0.76 -6.83
CA HIS A 85 13.10 1.43 -7.74
C HIS A 85 11.68 1.18 -7.26
N PHE A 86 10.96 2.24 -6.91
CA PHE A 86 9.55 2.14 -6.57
C PHE A 86 8.71 2.97 -7.54
N THR A 87 7.58 2.41 -7.95
CA THR A 87 6.61 3.06 -8.82
C THR A 87 5.22 2.89 -8.23
N ILE A 88 4.43 3.95 -8.24
CA ILE A 88 3.05 3.97 -7.77
C ILE A 88 2.23 4.71 -8.82
N SER A 89 1.18 4.07 -9.33
CA SER A 89 0.33 4.71 -10.36
C SER A 89 -0.52 5.82 -9.76
N LYS A 90 -1.11 5.57 -8.59
CA LYS A 90 -1.94 6.55 -7.89
C LYS A 90 -1.87 6.33 -6.39
N VAL A 91 -1.73 7.42 -5.65
CA VAL A 91 -1.88 7.47 -4.19
C VAL A 91 -3.14 8.26 -3.90
N SER A 92 -4.17 7.64 -3.34
CA SER A 92 -5.35 8.37 -2.88
C SER A 92 -5.42 8.36 -1.36
N VAL A 93 -5.34 9.54 -0.75
CA VAL A 93 -5.52 9.75 0.68
C VAL A 93 -6.86 10.43 0.90
N ILE A 94 -7.77 9.78 1.60
CA ILE A 94 -9.06 10.36 1.97
C ILE A 94 -9.04 10.61 3.47
N LEU A 95 -9.25 11.88 3.83
CA LEU A 95 -9.36 12.36 5.20
C LEU A 95 -10.83 12.53 5.55
N ARG A 96 -11.27 11.82 6.58
CA ARG A 96 -12.66 11.81 7.07
C ARG A 96 -12.74 12.53 8.41
N PHE A 97 -13.80 13.31 8.61
CA PHE A 97 -14.02 14.10 9.82
C PHE A 97 -15.10 13.45 10.67
N PHE A 98 -14.84 13.21 11.96
CA PHE A 98 -15.73 12.54 12.92
C PHE A 98 -16.57 11.40 12.33
N PRO A 99 -15.90 10.32 11.90
CA PRO A 99 -16.59 9.29 11.16
C PRO A 99 -17.54 8.47 12.06
N VAL A 100 -17.45 8.62 13.39
CA VAL A 100 -18.40 8.08 14.38
C VAL A 100 -19.71 8.88 14.47
N LEU A 101 -19.69 10.20 14.24
CA LEU A 101 -20.88 11.06 14.38
C LEU A 101 -21.71 11.15 13.09
N LEU A 102 -21.09 10.87 11.95
CA LEU A 102 -21.70 11.06 10.62
C LEU A 102 -21.97 9.75 9.86
N SER A 103 -21.51 8.60 10.37
CA SER A 103 -21.71 7.30 9.73
C SER A 103 -22.88 6.56 10.37
N GLU A 104 -24.08 6.73 9.82
CA GLU A 104 -25.32 6.10 10.32
C GLU A 104 -25.36 4.56 10.05
N ASN A 105 -24.50 4.00 9.18
CA ASN A 105 -24.80 2.69 8.55
C ASN A 105 -23.69 1.62 8.54
N ASN A 106 -22.61 1.69 9.33
CA ASN A 106 -21.65 0.57 9.36
C ASN A 106 -20.95 0.40 10.71
N ILE A 107 -21.54 -0.41 11.57
CA ILE A 107 -21.06 -0.76 12.92
C ILE A 107 -19.92 -1.80 12.88
N LEU A 108 -19.70 -2.47 11.73
CA LEU A 108 -18.73 -3.56 11.58
C LEU A 108 -17.39 -3.14 10.99
N SER A 109 -17.23 -1.88 10.58
CA SER A 109 -15.97 -1.38 10.02
C SER A 109 -15.72 0.00 10.57
N GLN A 110 -14.89 0.10 11.61
CA GLN A 110 -14.51 1.40 12.18
C GLN A 110 -14.00 2.30 11.04
N PRO A 111 -14.70 3.41 10.74
CA PRO A 111 -14.32 4.24 9.61
C PRO A 111 -13.03 4.98 9.97
N ALA A 112 -11.92 4.58 9.34
CA ALA A 112 -10.62 5.19 9.56
C ALA A 112 -10.66 6.69 9.28
N LEU A 113 -10.08 7.50 10.18
CA LEU A 113 -9.91 8.96 10.02
C LEU A 113 -9.11 9.30 8.76
N ILE A 114 -8.13 8.44 8.46
CA ILE A 114 -7.25 8.56 7.31
C ILE A 114 -7.28 7.21 6.62
N SER A 115 -7.64 7.21 5.34
CA SER A 115 -7.51 6.05 4.48
C SER A 115 -6.51 6.38 3.39
N VAL A 116 -5.52 5.52 3.22
CA VAL A 116 -4.48 5.64 2.19
C VAL A 116 -4.63 4.43 1.27
N THR A 117 -4.81 4.69 -0.01
CA THR A 117 -4.89 3.68 -1.07
C THR A 117 -3.73 3.90 -2.02
N LEU A 118 -3.02 2.82 -2.33
CA LEU A 118 -1.86 2.82 -3.21
C LEU A 118 -2.17 1.91 -4.40
N ASP A 119 -2.39 2.49 -5.56
CA ASP A 119 -2.73 1.74 -6.77
C ASP A 119 -1.45 1.39 -7.54
N ASN A 120 -1.33 0.11 -7.91
CA ASN A 120 -0.19 -0.45 -8.64
C ASN A 120 1.17 -0.13 -7.99
N PHE A 121 1.24 -0.24 -6.67
CA PHE A 121 2.52 -0.13 -5.96
C PHE A 121 3.46 -1.26 -6.39
N CYS A 122 4.57 -0.91 -7.03
CA CYS A 122 5.62 -1.85 -7.41
C CYS A 122 6.93 -1.40 -6.77
N LEU A 123 7.58 -2.33 -6.06
CA LEU A 123 8.89 -2.13 -5.47
C LEU A 123 9.86 -3.16 -6.04
N ARG A 124 10.88 -2.68 -6.76
CA ARG A 124 11.96 -3.49 -7.30
C ARG A 124 13.21 -3.26 -6.48
N ILE A 125 13.77 -4.34 -5.95
CA ILE A 125 15.01 -4.34 -5.18
C ILE A 125 15.98 -5.26 -5.90
N ALA A 126 17.13 -4.74 -6.33
CA ALA A 126 18.07 -5.55 -7.11
C ALA A 126 18.88 -6.53 -6.24
N SER A 127 19.06 -6.26 -4.93
CA SER A 127 19.79 -7.15 -4.03
C SER A 127 19.12 -7.30 -2.67
N SER A 128 19.03 -8.54 -2.20
CA SER A 128 18.47 -8.88 -0.88
C SER A 128 19.22 -8.22 0.29
N GLN A 129 20.52 -7.98 0.15
CA GLN A 129 21.36 -7.32 1.16
C GLN A 129 21.00 -5.84 1.36
N ARG A 130 20.37 -5.20 0.37
CA ARG A 130 20.00 -3.77 0.41
C ARG A 130 18.49 -3.53 0.59
N THR A 131 17.80 -4.54 1.12
CA THR A 131 16.37 -4.46 1.41
C THR A 131 16.14 -3.47 2.56
N PRO A 132 15.22 -2.48 2.41
CA PRO A 132 14.87 -1.58 3.50
C PRO A 132 14.40 -2.34 4.75
N LEU A 133 14.78 -1.86 5.94
CA LEU A 133 14.44 -2.52 7.21
C LEU A 133 12.94 -2.77 7.38
N TRP A 134 12.10 -1.80 6.99
CA TRP A 134 10.65 -1.95 7.05
C TRP A 134 10.14 -3.07 6.14
N LEU A 135 10.77 -3.30 4.99
CA LEU A 135 10.40 -4.39 4.09
C LEU A 135 10.94 -5.73 4.59
N VAL A 136 12.11 -5.75 5.23
CA VAL A 136 12.60 -6.94 5.94
C VAL A 136 11.62 -7.32 7.05
N ALA A 137 11.16 -6.35 7.83
CA ALA A 137 10.16 -6.54 8.87
C ALA A 137 8.84 -7.03 8.28
N LEU A 138 8.33 -6.40 7.21
CA LEU A 138 7.11 -6.83 6.52
C LEU A 138 7.24 -8.25 5.98
N ARG A 139 8.35 -8.57 5.32
CA ARG A 139 8.63 -9.93 4.83
C ARG A 139 8.70 -10.93 5.97
N ARG A 140 9.38 -10.60 7.08
CA ARG A 140 9.45 -11.48 8.25
C ARG A 140 8.09 -11.66 8.90
N ASN A 141 7.31 -10.61 9.04
CA ASN A 141 5.95 -10.67 9.58
C ASN A 141 5.08 -11.54 8.68
N LEU A 142 5.11 -11.33 7.36
CA LEU A 142 4.34 -12.13 6.42
C LEU A 142 4.77 -13.60 6.44
N LEU A 143 6.07 -13.89 6.42
CA LEU A 143 6.58 -15.26 6.51
C LEU A 143 6.23 -15.91 7.85
N ASN A 144 6.39 -15.21 8.96
CA ASN A 144 5.99 -15.70 10.27
C ASN A 144 4.48 -15.93 10.31
N THR A 145 3.69 -15.05 9.69
CA THR A 145 2.24 -15.20 9.60
C THR A 145 1.83 -16.39 8.75
N ILE A 146 2.54 -16.66 7.66
CA ILE A 146 2.32 -17.84 6.83
C ILE A 146 2.75 -19.15 7.55
N LEU A 147 3.87 -19.11 8.28
CA LEU A 147 4.50 -20.32 8.82
C LEU A 147 4.02 -20.70 10.23
N ASN A 148 3.70 -19.71 11.06
CA ASN A 148 3.50 -19.92 12.50
C ASN A 148 2.08 -19.60 12.97
N GLU A 149 1.27 -18.89 12.18
CA GLU A 149 -0.04 -18.43 12.64
C GLU A 149 -1.15 -19.41 12.27
N GLU A 150 -2.27 -19.30 12.98
CA GLU A 150 -3.43 -20.16 12.78
C GLU A 150 -4.14 -19.75 11.49
N THR A 151 -4.18 -20.68 10.52
CA THR A 151 -5.06 -20.54 9.35
C THR A 151 -6.50 -20.71 9.81
N ARG A 152 -7.25 -19.61 9.80
CA ARG A 152 -8.67 -19.60 10.20
C ARG A 152 -9.58 -20.09 9.08
N ARG A 153 -9.27 -19.68 7.85
CA ARG A 153 -10.04 -20.02 6.66
C ARG A 153 -9.13 -20.06 5.44
N LEU A 154 -9.33 -21.06 4.61
CA LEU A 154 -8.61 -21.26 3.36
C LEU A 154 -9.57 -21.99 2.42
N ASP A 155 -10.09 -21.29 1.42
CA ASP A 155 -11.17 -21.84 0.59
C ASP A 155 -10.65 -22.80 -0.46
N ASN A 156 -9.62 -22.37 -1.21
CA ASN A 156 -8.94 -23.23 -2.17
C ASN A 156 -7.44 -23.23 -1.89
N PHE A 157 -6.87 -24.42 -1.99
CA PHE A 157 -5.44 -24.66 -1.88
C PHE A 157 -4.98 -25.49 -3.08
N GLY A 158 -4.07 -24.93 -3.87
CA GLY A 158 -3.45 -25.58 -5.01
C GLY A 158 -1.94 -25.61 -4.83
N LEU A 159 -1.36 -26.81 -4.83
CA LEU A 159 0.08 -27.00 -4.87
C LEU A 159 0.46 -27.71 -6.16
N LYS A 160 1.34 -27.08 -6.93
CA LYS A 160 1.88 -27.62 -8.18
C LYS A 160 3.38 -27.73 -8.07
N VAL A 161 3.89 -28.95 -8.06
CA VAL A 161 5.31 -29.25 -8.09
C VAL A 161 5.67 -29.69 -9.51
N LEU A 162 6.63 -29.00 -10.11
CA LEU A 162 7.17 -29.29 -11.43
C LEU A 162 8.66 -29.58 -11.27
N PHE A 163 9.06 -30.77 -11.66
CA PHE A 163 10.46 -31.13 -11.85
C PHE A 163 10.70 -31.14 -13.36
N SER A 164 11.33 -30.10 -13.89
CA SER A 164 11.71 -30.06 -15.31
C SER A 164 13.18 -30.41 -15.41
N MET A 165 13.48 -31.48 -16.16
CA MET A 165 14.86 -31.89 -16.45
C MET A 165 15.61 -30.85 -17.31
N LEU A 166 14.90 -29.94 -17.98
CA LEU A 166 15.53 -28.91 -18.82
C LEU A 166 14.69 -27.63 -18.77
N ASN A 167 15.31 -26.51 -18.40
CA ASN A 167 14.77 -25.18 -18.67
C ASN A 167 15.17 -24.72 -20.10
N ALA A 168 14.75 -23.53 -20.52
CA ALA A 168 15.10 -22.98 -21.84
C ALA A 168 16.62 -22.81 -22.09
N ARG A 169 17.45 -23.02 -21.06
CA ARG A 169 18.92 -22.96 -21.09
C ARG A 169 19.56 -24.34 -20.88
N GLY A 170 18.78 -25.42 -20.87
CA GLY A 170 19.27 -26.78 -20.71
C GLY A 170 19.67 -27.19 -19.28
N LYS A 171 19.22 -26.45 -18.25
CA LYS A 171 19.51 -26.78 -16.84
C LYS A 171 18.32 -27.39 -16.12
N ASP A 172 18.58 -28.32 -15.20
CA ASP A 172 17.60 -28.88 -14.26
C ASP A 172 16.95 -27.78 -13.41
N GLU A 173 15.64 -27.60 -13.54
CA GLU A 173 14.85 -26.63 -12.78
C GLU A 173 13.73 -27.34 -12.03
N SER A 174 13.72 -27.19 -10.71
CA SER A 174 12.57 -27.52 -9.88
C SER A 174 11.76 -26.26 -9.60
N ARG A 175 10.44 -26.36 -9.76
CA ARG A 175 9.50 -25.27 -9.54
C ARG A 175 8.35 -25.74 -8.67
N ILE A 176 8.19 -25.10 -7.53
CA ILE A 176 7.06 -25.31 -6.62
C ILE A 176 6.19 -24.06 -6.74
N THR A 177 4.94 -24.22 -7.15
CA THR A 177 3.95 -23.14 -7.20
C THR A 177 2.82 -23.48 -6.24
N HIS A 178 2.51 -22.55 -5.35
CA HIS A 178 1.40 -22.60 -4.42
C HIS A 178 0.42 -21.50 -4.80
N ILE A 179 -0.87 -21.81 -4.83
CA ILE A 179 -1.96 -20.87 -5.07
C ILE A 179 -2.99 -21.10 -3.97
N SER A 180 -3.36 -20.04 -3.26
CA SER A 180 -4.48 -20.06 -2.32
C SER A 180 -5.45 -18.92 -2.57
N THR A 181 -6.73 -19.13 -2.25
CA THR A 181 -7.78 -18.10 -2.34
C THR A 181 -8.53 -17.95 -1.02
N GLN A 182 -8.94 -16.72 -0.72
CA GLN A 182 -9.65 -16.33 0.51
C GLN A 182 -8.92 -16.82 1.78
N TRP A 183 -7.61 -16.56 1.84
CA TRP A 183 -6.80 -17.04 2.96
C TRP A 183 -6.86 -16.05 4.13
N HIS A 184 -7.35 -16.52 5.27
CA HIS A 184 -7.45 -15.75 6.52
C HIS A 184 -6.44 -16.29 7.53
N LEU A 185 -5.54 -15.42 7.97
CA LEU A 185 -4.48 -15.72 8.94
C LEU A 185 -4.68 -14.87 10.19
N HIS A 186 -4.80 -15.51 11.34
CA HIS A 186 -4.94 -14.81 12.61
C HIS A 186 -3.60 -14.73 13.33
N ASN A 187 -3.06 -13.52 13.47
CA ASN A 187 -1.81 -13.30 14.16
C ASN A 187 -2.04 -13.20 15.67
N HIS A 188 -1.60 -14.21 16.44
CA HIS A 188 -1.82 -14.26 17.89
C HIS A 188 -1.07 -13.18 18.67
N VAL A 189 0.10 -12.74 18.18
CA VAL A 189 0.93 -11.74 18.86
C VAL A 189 0.35 -10.34 18.73
N SER A 190 -0.16 -10.00 17.56
CA SER A 190 -0.72 -8.67 17.26
C SER A 190 -2.24 -8.60 17.36
N SER A 191 -2.91 -9.75 17.54
CA SER A 191 -4.37 -9.89 17.45
C SER A 191 -4.95 -9.33 16.16
N GLN A 192 -4.21 -9.44 15.06
CA GLN A 192 -4.61 -8.94 13.74
C GLN A 192 -5.04 -10.09 12.84
N LEU A 193 -6.16 -9.90 12.15
CA LEU A 193 -6.61 -10.82 11.11
C LEU A 193 -6.12 -10.32 9.75
N TYR A 194 -5.24 -11.08 9.12
CA TYR A 194 -4.79 -10.84 7.75
C TYR A 194 -5.69 -11.61 6.79
N GLN A 195 -6.17 -10.95 5.75
CA GLN A 195 -6.97 -11.57 4.70
C GLN A 195 -6.34 -11.31 3.33
N PHE A 196 -6.21 -12.39 2.56
CA PHE A 196 -5.71 -12.40 1.19
C PHE A 196 -6.83 -12.91 0.27
N GLY A 197 -7.18 -12.14 -0.77
CA GLY A 197 -8.14 -12.61 -1.78
C GLY A 197 -7.54 -13.76 -2.60
N GLN A 198 -6.32 -13.57 -3.11
CA GLN A 198 -5.54 -14.61 -3.76
C GLN A 198 -4.06 -14.47 -3.40
N LEU A 199 -3.39 -15.59 -3.15
CA LEU A 199 -1.96 -15.63 -2.92
C LEU A 199 -1.32 -16.67 -3.84
N THR A 200 -0.36 -16.24 -4.65
CA THR A 200 0.45 -17.12 -5.49
C THR A 200 1.89 -17.04 -5.04
N ALA A 201 2.45 -18.15 -4.56
CA ALA A 201 3.87 -18.27 -4.23
C ALA A 201 4.55 -19.21 -5.23
N GLN A 202 5.74 -18.84 -5.70
CA GLN A 202 6.52 -19.66 -6.61
C GLN A 202 7.97 -19.69 -6.16
N LEU A 203 8.47 -20.88 -5.86
CA LEU A 203 9.88 -21.16 -5.64
C LEU A 203 10.44 -21.86 -6.87
N ARG A 204 11.49 -21.30 -7.46
CA ARG A 204 12.27 -21.88 -8.56
C ARG A 204 13.67 -22.15 -8.04
N ARG A 205 14.21 -23.35 -8.24
CA ARG A 205 15.59 -23.69 -7.86
C ARG A 205 16.26 -24.46 -8.97
N THR A 206 17.43 -23.97 -9.37
CA THR A 206 18.30 -24.66 -10.33
C THR A 206 19.22 -25.59 -9.55
N ARG A 207 19.38 -26.84 -10.01
CA ARG A 207 20.19 -27.83 -9.29
C ARG A 207 21.69 -27.49 -9.27
N GLU A 208 22.19 -26.88 -10.33
CA GLU A 208 23.63 -26.65 -10.55
C GLU A 208 24.20 -25.47 -9.77
N ASP A 209 23.48 -24.36 -9.70
CA ASP A 209 24.04 -23.08 -9.24
C ASP A 209 23.70 -22.76 -7.78
N ASP A 210 22.95 -23.63 -7.10
CA ASP A 210 22.26 -23.37 -5.82
C ASP A 210 21.46 -22.05 -5.77
N THR A 211 21.22 -21.46 -6.95
CA THR A 211 20.48 -20.22 -7.09
C THR A 211 18.99 -20.53 -7.17
N GLY A 212 18.25 -19.96 -6.23
CA GLY A 212 16.80 -20.03 -6.18
C GLY A 212 16.17 -18.65 -6.36
N THR A 213 15.03 -18.60 -7.05
CA THR A 213 14.18 -17.42 -7.11
C THR A 213 12.87 -17.72 -6.39
N PHE A 214 12.50 -16.87 -5.43
CA PHE A 214 11.20 -16.92 -4.78
C PHE A 214 10.38 -15.70 -5.20
N SER A 215 9.18 -15.94 -5.70
CA SER A 215 8.19 -14.92 -6.04
C SER A 215 6.95 -15.15 -5.18
N LEU A 216 6.40 -14.07 -4.64
CA LEU A 216 5.15 -14.10 -3.90
C LEU A 216 4.28 -12.95 -4.40
N ILE A 217 3.09 -13.27 -4.88
CA ILE A 217 2.10 -12.33 -5.39
C ILE A 217 0.87 -12.47 -4.50
N ALA A 218 0.49 -11.38 -3.85
CA ALA A 218 -0.65 -11.32 -2.96
C ALA A 218 -1.63 -10.28 -3.48
N GLU A 219 -2.87 -10.68 -3.70
CA GLU A 219 -3.96 -9.87 -4.25
C GLU A 219 -5.04 -9.66 -3.19
N ASP A 220 -5.69 -8.50 -3.22
CA ASP A 220 -6.73 -8.07 -2.26
C ASP A 220 -6.33 -8.21 -0.78
N CYS A 221 -5.11 -7.78 -0.46
CA CYS A 221 -4.56 -7.86 0.90
C CYS A 221 -5.17 -6.80 1.82
N HIS A 222 -5.68 -7.24 2.96
CA HIS A 222 -6.12 -6.35 4.03
C HIS A 222 -5.83 -6.94 5.40
N TRP A 223 -5.82 -6.08 6.40
CA TRP A 223 -5.71 -6.49 7.80
C TRP A 223 -6.81 -5.82 8.60
N ILE A 224 -7.37 -6.56 9.54
CA ILE A 224 -8.43 -6.13 10.45
C ILE A 224 -7.86 -6.23 11.86
N ARG A 225 -8.11 -5.19 12.66
CA ARG A 225 -7.78 -5.16 14.09
C ARG A 225 -9.02 -5.37 14.92
#